data_AF-A0A849EXK2-F1
#
_entry.id   AF-A0A849EXK2-F1
#
_cell.length_a   1.000
_cell.length_b   1.000
_cell.length_c   1.000
_cell.angle_alpha   90.00
_cell.angle_beta   90.00
_cell.angle_gamma   90.00
#
_symmetry.space_group_name_H-M   'P 1'
#
loop_
_entity.id
_entity.type
_entity.pdbx_description
1 polymer ?
#
loop_
_entity_poly.entity_id
_entity_poly.type
_entity_poly.pdbx_seq_one_letter_code
_entity_poly.pdbx_strand_id
1 'polypeptide(L)'
;AMANAPGTGIADDKVIYAFVPKIIKYYTGEDAILPNVPTYICGDEKDRNYVLSHLDELVVKAANESGGYGMLVGPHATVEERAAFAEKIKAEPRNYMAQPTISLSRAPTLIEGCIEGRHVDLRPYILFGEDIYVQPGGLTRVALTKGSLVVNSSQGGGSKDTWVL
;
A
#
# COMPACT_ATOMS: atom_id res chain seq x y z
N ALA A 1 6.44 -22.43 -21.77
CA ALA A 1 5.69 -22.25 -20.51
C ALA A 1 5.40 -20.76 -20.33
N MET A 2 4.27 -20.39 -19.72
CA MET A 2 3.93 -19.00 -19.39
C MET A 2 4.11 -18.79 -17.89
N ALA A 3 4.82 -17.75 -17.50
CA ALA A 3 4.98 -17.32 -16.12
C ALA A 3 5.08 -15.79 -16.08
N ASN A 4 4.21 -15.07 -15.36
CA ASN A 4 3.03 -15.54 -14.60
C ASN A 4 1.87 -15.99 -15.51
N ALA A 5 0.93 -16.76 -14.95
CA ALA A 5 -0.27 -17.17 -15.68
C ALA A 5 -1.13 -15.96 -16.09
N PRO A 6 -1.83 -15.99 -17.24
CA PRO A 6 -2.83 -14.98 -17.57
C PRO A 6 -3.90 -14.86 -16.48
N GLY A 7 -4.34 -13.63 -16.18
CA GLY A 7 -5.40 -13.36 -15.22
C GLY A 7 -4.95 -13.10 -13.78
N THR A 8 -3.66 -13.21 -13.46
CA THR A 8 -3.15 -12.93 -12.09
C THR A 8 -3.39 -11.50 -11.63
N GLY A 9 -3.61 -10.55 -12.55
CA GLY A 9 -3.91 -9.16 -12.22
C GLY A 9 -5.17 -8.97 -11.37
N ILE A 10 -6.14 -9.89 -11.44
CA ILE A 10 -7.34 -9.84 -10.59
C ILE A 10 -6.96 -10.05 -9.11
N ALA A 11 -6.00 -10.93 -8.83
CA ALA A 11 -5.60 -11.24 -7.46
C ALA A 11 -4.83 -10.09 -6.77
N ASP A 12 -4.19 -9.21 -7.56
CA ASP A 12 -3.43 -8.05 -7.07
C ASP A 12 -4.22 -6.73 -7.20
N ASP A 13 -5.53 -6.82 -7.48
CA ASP A 13 -6.39 -5.65 -7.52
C ASP A 13 -6.53 -5.01 -6.13
N LYS A 14 -6.59 -3.68 -6.08
CA LYS A 14 -6.66 -2.91 -4.83
C LYS A 14 -7.86 -3.26 -3.96
N VAL A 15 -8.98 -3.63 -4.58
CA VAL A 15 -10.20 -4.03 -3.86
C VAL A 15 -10.03 -5.45 -3.32
N ILE A 16 -9.47 -6.36 -4.12
CA ILE A 16 -9.19 -7.75 -3.70
C ILE A 16 -8.19 -7.79 -2.54
N TYR A 17 -7.23 -6.87 -2.49
CA TYR A 17 -6.29 -6.73 -1.37
C TYR A 17 -7.00 -6.68 0.00
N ALA A 18 -8.11 -5.96 0.13
CA ALA A 18 -8.85 -5.86 1.39
C ALA A 18 -9.46 -7.21 1.85
N PHE A 19 -9.63 -8.17 0.94
CA PHE A 19 -10.17 -9.49 1.22
C PHE A 19 -9.10 -10.57 1.44
N VAL A 20 -7.81 -10.30 1.21
CA VAL A 20 -6.73 -11.29 1.35
C VAL A 20 -6.75 -12.03 2.70
N PRO A 21 -6.93 -11.37 3.86
CA PRO A 21 -7.03 -12.10 5.14
C PRO A 21 -8.21 -13.07 5.19
N LYS A 22 -9.37 -12.71 4.60
CA LYS A 22 -10.53 -13.59 4.50
C LYS A 22 -10.30 -14.74 3.52
N ILE A 23 -9.59 -14.48 2.42
CA ILE A 23 -9.18 -15.49 1.44
C ILE A 23 -8.27 -16.53 2.11
N ILE A 24 -7.25 -16.08 2.85
CA ILE A 24 -6.36 -16.97 3.63
C ILE A 24 -7.19 -17.84 4.56
N LYS A 25 -8.07 -17.22 5.37
CA LYS A 25 -8.92 -17.94 6.32
C LYS A 25 -9.83 -18.96 5.66
N TYR A 26 -10.44 -18.60 4.53
CA TYR A 26 -11.35 -19.48 3.81
C TYR A 26 -10.64 -20.71 3.24
N TYR A 27 -9.46 -20.55 2.63
CA TYR A 27 -8.76 -21.65 1.97
C TYR A 27 -7.88 -22.49 2.91
N THR A 28 -7.35 -21.90 3.98
CA THR A 28 -6.41 -22.59 4.89
C THR A 28 -7.01 -22.89 6.27
N GLY A 29 -8.09 -22.20 6.67
CA GLY A 29 -8.61 -22.24 8.03
C GLY A 29 -7.81 -21.40 9.03
N GLU A 30 -6.67 -20.84 8.63
CA GLU A 30 -5.74 -20.11 9.49
C GLU A 30 -5.95 -18.59 9.41
N ASP A 31 -5.54 -17.88 10.46
CA ASP A 31 -5.51 -16.43 10.43
C ASP A 31 -4.25 -15.94 9.69
N ALA A 32 -4.34 -14.78 9.03
CA ALA A 32 -3.21 -14.22 8.30
C ALA A 32 -2.05 -13.88 9.26
N ILE A 33 -0.88 -14.50 9.04
CA ILE A 33 0.33 -14.27 9.85
C ILE A 33 0.83 -12.82 9.68
N LEU A 34 0.81 -12.32 8.45
CA LEU A 34 1.13 -10.93 8.13
C LEU A 34 -0.17 -10.15 7.95
N PRO A 35 -0.45 -9.16 8.81
CA PRO A 35 -1.67 -8.38 8.70
C PRO A 35 -1.60 -7.45 7.50
N ASN A 36 -2.72 -7.34 6.79
CA ASN A 36 -2.89 -6.26 5.82
C ASN A 36 -3.01 -4.92 6.52
N VAL A 37 -2.66 -3.86 5.80
CA VAL A 37 -3.03 -2.51 6.19
C VAL A 37 -4.55 -2.44 6.25
N PRO A 38 -5.15 -1.90 7.33
CA PRO A 38 -6.60 -1.68 7.39
C PRO A 38 -7.07 -0.94 6.14
N THR A 39 -7.94 -1.58 5.38
CA THR A 39 -8.39 -1.07 4.08
C THR A 39 -9.90 -1.02 4.09
N TYR A 40 -10.44 0.18 3.94
CA TYR A 40 -11.87 0.46 3.90
C TYR A 40 -12.32 0.54 2.46
N ILE A 41 -13.35 -0.21 2.11
CA ILE A 41 -13.90 -0.23 0.75
C ILE A 41 -15.15 0.65 0.74
N CYS A 42 -15.11 1.79 0.04
CA CYS A 42 -16.25 2.73 0.06
C CYS A 42 -17.51 2.16 -0.62
N GLY A 43 -17.41 1.04 -1.32
CA GLY A 43 -18.56 0.27 -1.81
C GLY A 43 -19.41 -0.37 -0.70
N ASP A 44 -18.83 -0.65 0.47
CA ASP A 44 -19.55 -1.08 1.67
C ASP A 44 -20.03 0.15 2.46
N GLU A 45 -21.29 0.15 2.90
CA GLU A 45 -21.89 1.31 3.54
C GLU A 45 -21.23 1.68 4.87
N LYS A 46 -20.85 0.68 5.68
CA LYS A 46 -20.21 0.91 6.98
C LYS A 46 -18.83 1.51 6.79
N ASP A 47 -18.03 0.94 5.89
CA ASP A 47 -16.71 1.44 5.55
C ASP A 47 -16.80 2.85 4.95
N ARG A 48 -17.74 3.10 4.02
CA ARG A 48 -17.96 4.43 3.44
C ARG A 48 -18.27 5.48 4.50
N ASN A 49 -19.17 5.18 5.43
CA ASN A 49 -19.54 6.12 6.49
C ASN A 49 -18.37 6.42 7.42
N TYR A 50 -17.52 5.43 7.69
CA TYR A 50 -16.28 5.64 8.43
C TYR A 50 -15.30 6.53 7.66
N VAL A 51 -15.07 6.24 6.38
CA VAL A 51 -14.16 7.03 5.53
C VAL A 51 -14.61 8.48 5.45
N LEU A 52 -15.89 8.73 5.18
CA LEU A 52 -16.44 10.09 5.07
C LEU A 52 -16.34 10.90 6.38
N SER A 53 -16.38 10.23 7.53
CA SER A 53 -16.25 10.89 8.84
C SER A 53 -14.81 11.11 9.30
N HIS A 54 -13.83 10.46 8.68
CA HIS A 54 -12.40 10.52 9.05
C HIS A 54 -11.50 10.85 7.84
N LEU A 55 -12.00 11.61 6.88
CA LEU A 55 -11.25 11.97 5.66
C LEU A 55 -9.95 12.75 5.96
N ASP A 56 -9.83 13.35 7.13
CA ASP A 56 -8.67 14.08 7.61
C ASP A 56 -7.56 13.17 8.16
N GLU A 57 -7.85 11.90 8.44
CA GLU A 57 -6.91 10.92 8.98
C GLU A 57 -6.46 9.89 7.93
N LEU A 58 -7.22 9.76 6.84
CA LEU A 58 -7.10 8.69 5.87
C LEU A 58 -6.44 9.16 4.56
N VAL A 59 -5.85 8.20 3.85
CA VAL A 59 -5.44 8.33 2.45
C VAL A 59 -6.47 7.63 1.59
N VAL A 60 -7.19 8.37 0.74
CA VAL A 60 -8.19 7.83 -0.18
C VAL A 60 -7.59 7.68 -1.57
N LYS A 61 -7.84 6.55 -2.24
CA LYS A 61 -7.31 6.23 -3.57
C LYS A 61 -8.45 5.74 -4.46
N ALA A 62 -8.45 6.16 -5.72
CA ALA A 62 -9.30 5.54 -6.74
C ALA A 62 -8.82 4.10 -7.02
N ALA A 63 -9.78 3.16 -7.16
CA ALA A 63 -9.52 1.75 -7.40
C ALA A 63 -8.88 1.54 -8.78
N ASN A 64 -9.47 2.15 -9.81
CA ASN A 64 -9.12 1.91 -11.21
C ASN A 64 -8.00 2.81 -11.77
N GLU A 65 -7.51 3.80 -11.02
CA GLU A 65 -6.44 4.71 -11.49
C GLU A 65 -5.03 4.24 -11.11
N SER A 66 -4.05 4.51 -11.96
CA SER A 66 -2.63 4.22 -11.72
C SER A 66 -1.80 5.52 -11.66
N GLY A 67 -0.67 5.50 -10.96
CA GLY A 67 0.29 6.62 -10.98
C GLY A 67 0.01 7.78 -10.02
N GLY A 68 -0.87 7.63 -9.02
CA GLY A 68 -1.09 8.65 -7.98
C GLY A 68 -2.11 9.74 -8.35
N TYR A 69 -2.67 9.70 -9.55
CA TYR A 69 -3.90 10.43 -9.88
C TYR A 69 -5.08 9.85 -9.09
N GLY A 70 -6.05 10.70 -8.74
CA GLY A 70 -7.24 10.27 -7.99
C GLY A 70 -6.97 9.91 -6.52
N MET A 71 -5.99 10.55 -5.88
CA MET A 71 -5.64 10.31 -4.48
C MET A 71 -5.86 11.57 -3.61
N LEU A 72 -6.41 11.38 -2.42
CA LEU A 72 -6.49 12.38 -1.35
C LEU A 72 -5.58 11.93 -0.20
N VAL A 73 -4.67 12.79 0.24
CA VAL A 73 -3.91 12.57 1.48
C VAL A 73 -4.54 13.43 2.57
N GLY A 74 -5.50 12.85 3.28
CA GLY A 74 -6.35 13.51 4.28
C GLY A 74 -5.61 14.49 5.17
N PRO A 75 -4.57 14.05 5.91
CA PRO A 75 -3.85 14.91 6.86
C PRO A 75 -3.19 16.15 6.23
N HIS A 76 -2.91 16.12 4.93
CA HIS A 76 -2.26 17.22 4.20
C HIS A 76 -3.22 18.00 3.29
N ALA A 77 -4.46 17.56 3.16
CA ALA A 77 -5.48 18.21 2.34
C ALA A 77 -6.23 19.30 3.10
N THR A 78 -6.70 20.33 2.38
CA THR A 78 -7.56 21.37 2.97
C THR A 78 -8.98 20.86 3.22
N VAL A 79 -9.77 21.64 3.98
CA VAL A 79 -11.18 21.30 4.25
C VAL A 79 -11.98 21.25 2.94
N GLU A 80 -11.70 22.17 2.01
CA GLU A 80 -12.37 22.26 0.70
C GLU A 80 -12.03 21.05 -0.18
N GLU A 81 -10.76 20.63 -0.20
CA GLU A 81 -10.32 19.45 -0.93
C GLU A 81 -10.97 18.17 -0.39
N ARG A 82 -11.03 18.02 0.94
CA ARG A 82 -11.71 16.91 1.60
C ARG A 82 -13.20 16.90 1.27
N ALA A 83 -13.88 18.04 1.33
CA ALA A 83 -15.30 18.16 0.98
C ALA A 83 -15.56 17.80 -0.49
N ALA A 84 -14.74 18.29 -1.41
CA ALA A 84 -14.84 17.94 -2.83
C ALA A 84 -14.63 16.43 -3.06
N PHE A 85 -13.70 15.81 -2.33
CA PHE A 85 -13.44 14.38 -2.44
C PHE A 85 -14.57 13.54 -1.81
N ALA A 86 -15.18 14.01 -0.73
CA ALA A 86 -16.35 13.38 -0.12
C ALA A 86 -17.50 13.23 -1.12
N GLU A 87 -17.77 14.27 -1.92
CA GLU A 87 -18.81 14.22 -2.96
C GLU A 87 -18.47 13.23 -4.07
N LYS A 88 -17.18 13.11 -4.45
CA LYS A 88 -16.73 12.09 -5.40
C LYS A 88 -16.96 10.67 -4.88
N ILE A 89 -16.65 10.42 -3.61
CA ILE A 89 -16.88 9.12 -2.96
C ILE A 89 -18.38 8.80 -2.92
N LYS A 90 -19.23 9.77 -2.59
CA LYS A 90 -20.70 9.56 -2.57
C LYS A 90 -21.26 9.28 -3.95
N ALA A 91 -20.74 9.94 -4.98
CA ALA A 91 -21.18 9.76 -6.36
C ALA A 91 -20.81 8.38 -6.92
N GLU A 92 -19.59 7.89 -6.65
CA GLU A 92 -19.12 6.61 -7.18
C GLU A 92 -18.37 5.76 -6.13
N PRO A 93 -19.07 5.28 -5.08
CA PRO A 93 -18.44 4.66 -3.91
C PRO A 93 -17.59 3.44 -4.22
N ARG A 94 -17.98 2.65 -5.23
CA ARG A 94 -17.24 1.44 -5.65
C ARG A 94 -15.86 1.74 -6.24
N ASN A 95 -15.64 2.97 -6.68
CA ASN A 95 -14.37 3.38 -7.28
C ASN A 95 -13.36 3.87 -6.23
N TYR A 96 -13.70 3.89 -4.94
CA TYR A 96 -12.80 4.41 -3.90
C TYR A 96 -12.54 3.40 -2.79
N MET A 97 -11.31 3.45 -2.31
CA MET A 97 -10.87 2.78 -1.08
C MET A 97 -10.03 3.74 -0.25
N ALA A 98 -9.96 3.50 1.06
CA ALA A 98 -9.15 4.31 1.97
C ALA A 98 -8.31 3.45 2.90
N GLN A 99 -7.17 4.00 3.31
CA GLN A 99 -6.24 3.40 4.25
C GLN A 99 -5.77 4.45 5.25
N PRO A 100 -5.44 4.09 6.49
CA PRO A 100 -4.77 5.01 7.40
C PRO A 100 -3.41 5.43 6.83
N THR A 101 -2.94 6.60 7.24
CA THR A 101 -1.59 7.03 6.89
C THR A 101 -0.58 6.12 7.60
N ILE A 102 0.24 5.40 6.83
CA ILE A 102 1.23 4.47 7.38
C ILE A 102 2.52 5.23 7.66
N SER A 103 3.06 5.06 8.87
CA SER A 103 4.43 5.44 9.18
C SER A 103 5.38 4.33 8.78
N LEU A 104 6.18 4.54 7.74
CA LEU A 104 7.21 3.58 7.33
C LEU A 104 8.35 3.54 8.35
N SER A 105 8.92 2.37 8.58
CA SER A 105 10.13 2.23 9.38
C SER A 105 11.30 3.00 8.74
N ARG A 106 12.29 3.38 9.56
CA ARG A 106 13.46 4.14 9.08
C ARG A 106 14.73 3.32 9.29
N ALA A 107 15.60 3.33 8.28
CA ALA A 107 16.92 2.72 8.34
C ALA A 107 18.02 3.79 8.21
N PRO A 108 19.18 3.63 8.89
CA PRO A 108 20.34 4.52 8.73
C PRO A 108 20.77 4.62 7.26
N THR A 109 20.92 5.83 6.76
CA THR A 109 21.29 6.10 5.36
C THR A 109 22.29 7.24 5.32
N LEU A 110 23.40 7.02 4.60
CA LEU A 110 24.42 8.04 4.39
C LEU A 110 23.92 9.03 3.35
N ILE A 111 23.69 10.28 3.78
CA ILE A 111 23.29 11.40 2.93
C ILE A 111 24.32 12.50 3.13
N GLU A 112 25.00 12.90 2.05
CA GLU A 112 25.98 14.00 2.07
C GLU A 112 27.03 13.90 3.19
N GLY A 113 27.49 12.68 3.50
CA GLY A 113 28.49 12.42 4.54
C GLY A 113 27.93 12.28 5.97
N CYS A 114 26.63 12.48 6.17
CA CYS A 114 25.95 12.31 7.46
C CYS A 114 25.05 11.07 7.47
N ILE A 115 25.01 10.35 8.60
CA ILE A 115 24.10 9.23 8.78
C ILE A 115 22.77 9.75 9.34
N GLU A 116 21.71 9.61 8.56
CA GLU A 116 20.36 9.96 8.99
C GLU A 116 19.37 8.82 8.75
N GLY A 117 18.31 8.74 9.56
CA GLY A 117 17.22 7.81 9.31
C GLY A 117 16.44 8.20 8.05
N ARG A 118 16.18 7.25 7.16
CA ARG A 118 15.32 7.41 5.98
C ARG A 118 14.29 6.30 5.91
N HIS A 119 13.09 6.62 5.43
CA HIS A 119 12.01 5.65 5.33
C HIS A 119 12.36 4.56 4.31
N VAL A 120 12.05 3.32 4.67
CA VAL A 120 12.32 2.15 3.83
C VAL A 120 11.08 1.27 3.69
N ASP A 121 11.04 0.52 2.59
CA ASP A 121 10.17 -0.65 2.46
C ASP A 121 10.95 -1.85 1.94
N LEU A 122 10.40 -3.05 2.18
CA LEU A 122 11.00 -4.31 1.80
C LEU A 122 10.08 -5.06 0.84
N ARG A 123 10.65 -5.51 -0.28
CA ARG A 123 9.99 -6.39 -1.24
C ARG A 123 10.70 -7.74 -1.28
N PRO A 124 10.23 -8.75 -0.51
CA PRO A 124 10.69 -10.11 -0.66
C PRO A 124 10.12 -10.73 -1.95
N TYR A 125 10.70 -11.85 -2.37
CA TYR A 125 10.25 -12.61 -3.54
C TYR A 125 9.94 -14.04 -3.15
N ILE A 126 8.71 -14.45 -3.42
CA ILE A 126 8.22 -15.82 -3.19
C ILE A 126 8.17 -16.51 -4.55
N LEU A 127 8.85 -17.66 -4.66
CA LEU A 127 8.83 -18.53 -5.82
C LEU A 127 7.86 -19.67 -5.57
N PHE A 128 6.93 -19.88 -6.51
CA PHE A 128 5.94 -20.94 -6.45
C PHE A 128 6.13 -21.89 -7.63
N GLY A 129 6.58 -23.12 -7.36
CA GLY A 129 6.82 -24.18 -8.34
C GLY A 129 6.24 -25.51 -7.85
N GLU A 130 7.04 -26.57 -7.85
CA GLU A 130 6.68 -27.82 -7.15
C GLU A 130 6.54 -27.59 -5.65
N ASP A 131 7.44 -26.79 -5.09
CA ASP A 131 7.40 -26.31 -3.71
C ASP A 131 7.33 -24.77 -3.65
N ILE A 132 6.96 -24.25 -2.47
CA ILE A 132 7.02 -22.82 -2.15
C ILE A 132 8.40 -22.50 -1.58
N TYR A 133 9.10 -21.55 -2.18
CA TYR A 133 10.40 -21.09 -1.70
C TYR A 133 10.42 -19.58 -1.53
N VAL A 134 10.79 -19.11 -0.34
CA VAL A 134 10.97 -17.69 -0.04
C VAL A 134 12.47 -17.39 -0.07
N GLN A 135 12.89 -16.51 -0.99
CA GLN A 135 14.29 -16.11 -1.07
C GLN A 135 14.71 -15.40 0.24
N PRO A 136 15.80 -15.82 0.92
CA PRO A 136 16.30 -15.15 2.12
C PRO A 136 16.96 -13.82 1.75
N GLY A 137 16.12 -12.82 1.48
CA GLY A 137 16.50 -11.49 1.03
C GLY A 137 15.35 -10.77 0.33
N GLY A 138 15.68 -9.70 -0.39
CA GLY A 138 14.70 -8.93 -1.13
C GLY A 138 15.24 -7.58 -1.54
N LEU A 139 14.40 -6.82 -2.25
CA LEU A 139 14.72 -5.46 -2.59
C LEU A 139 14.27 -4.54 -1.45
N THR A 140 15.22 -3.95 -0.73
CA THR A 140 14.93 -2.84 0.18
C THR A 140 15.02 -1.54 -0.62
N ARG A 141 13.96 -0.72 -0.60
CA ARG A 141 13.98 0.63 -1.20
C ARG A 141 14.06 1.67 -0.10
N VAL A 142 14.64 2.83 -0.41
CA VAL A 142 14.83 3.93 0.53
C VAL A 142 14.40 5.26 -0.07
N ALA A 143 13.61 6.03 0.68
CA ALA A 143 13.26 7.39 0.33
C ALA A 143 14.44 8.31 0.68
N LEU A 144 15.20 8.79 -0.31
CA LEU A 144 16.43 9.57 -0.05
C LEU A 144 16.12 11.00 0.46
N THR A 145 15.03 11.59 -0.02
CA THR A 145 14.55 12.90 0.42
C THR A 145 14.09 12.86 1.87
N LYS A 146 14.60 13.79 2.69
CA LYS A 146 14.28 13.88 4.12
C LYS A 146 12.77 14.04 4.33
N GLY A 147 12.20 13.18 5.17
CA GLY A 147 10.76 13.18 5.50
C GLY A 147 9.84 12.62 4.41
N SER A 148 10.37 12.24 3.25
CA SER A 148 9.57 11.63 2.19
C SER A 148 9.21 10.17 2.51
N LEU A 149 7.99 9.77 2.16
CA LEU A 149 7.54 8.37 2.14
C LEU A 149 7.66 7.74 0.74
N VAL A 150 8.08 8.52 -0.25
CA VAL A 150 8.20 8.08 -1.64
C VAL A 150 9.52 7.32 -1.81
N VAL A 151 9.43 5.99 -1.85
CA VAL A 151 10.57 5.08 -2.06
C VAL A 151 10.72 4.64 -3.52
N ASN A 152 9.86 5.10 -4.43
CA ASN A 152 9.89 4.65 -5.82
C ASN A 152 11.12 5.19 -6.57
N SER A 153 11.82 4.31 -7.26
CA SER A 153 13.05 4.65 -8.00
C SER A 153 12.84 5.72 -9.08
N SER A 154 11.68 5.71 -9.74
CA SER A 154 11.31 6.72 -10.74
C SER A 154 11.11 8.13 -10.17
N GLN A 155 11.01 8.26 -8.85
CA GLN A 155 10.81 9.52 -8.13
C GLN A 155 11.95 9.82 -7.15
N GLY A 156 13.15 9.31 -7.42
CA GLY A 156 14.35 9.60 -6.61
C GLY A 156 14.55 8.69 -5.41
N GLY A 157 13.85 7.54 -5.36
CA GLY A 157 14.13 6.48 -4.39
C GLY A 157 15.44 5.73 -4.69
N GLY A 158 16.19 5.39 -3.66
CA GLY A 158 17.36 4.52 -3.74
C GLY A 158 17.04 3.07 -3.37
N SER A 159 18.05 2.20 -3.40
CA SER A 159 17.96 0.83 -2.89
C SER A 159 19.04 0.52 -1.86
N LYS A 160 18.79 -0.52 -1.06
CA LYS A 160 19.72 -1.09 -0.10
C LYS A 160 19.73 -2.60 -0.25
N ASP A 161 20.86 -3.21 0.10
CA ASP A 161 20.95 -4.65 0.28
C ASP A 161 20.13 -5.10 1.50
N THR A 162 19.59 -6.31 1.46
CA THR A 162 18.76 -6.89 2.52
C THR A 162 19.43 -8.16 3.03
N TRP A 163 19.98 -8.11 4.23
CA TRP A 163 20.63 -9.27 4.85
C TRP A 163 19.65 -10.05 5.73
N VAL A 164 19.57 -11.35 5.50
CA VAL A 164 18.88 -12.33 6.35
C VAL A 164 19.97 -13.24 6.92
N LEU A 165 20.11 -13.24 8.24
CA LEU A 165 21.18 -13.95 8.97
C LEU A 165 20.70 -15.31 9.50
#